data_AF-A0A942IS22-F1
#
_entry.id   AF-A0A942IS22-F1
#
_cell.length_a   1.000
_cell.length_b   1.000
_cell.length_c   1.000
_cell.angle_alpha   90.00
_cell.angle_beta   90.00
_cell.angle_gamma   90.00
#
_symmetry.space_group_name_H-M   'P 1'
#
loop_
_entity.id
_entity.type
_entity.pdbx_description
1 polymer ?
#
loop_
_entity_poly.entity_id
_entity_poly.type
_entity_poly.pdbx_seq_one_letter_code
_entity_poly.pdbx_strand_id
1 'polypeptide(L)' 'MKTERKNVNRGFKKLLVWQDAVSLYVLAFEIFGKFPFELKKIAANSIDAAHSISRNIWKVTAEGA' A
#
# COMPACT_ATOMS: atom_id res chain seq x y z
N MET A 1 25.50 -16.50 -8.27
CA MET A 1 24.30 -15.68 -8.49
C MET A 1 24.37 -14.49 -7.54
N LYS A 2 24.78 -13.30 -8.02
CA LYS A 2 24.80 -12.08 -7.19
C LYS A 2 23.37 -11.59 -7.07
N THR A 3 22.77 -11.77 -5.90
CA THR A 3 21.49 -11.12 -5.57
C THR A 3 21.74 -9.63 -5.57
N GLU A 4 21.31 -8.93 -6.61
CA GLU A 4 21.30 -7.47 -6.64
C GLU A 4 20.54 -6.99 -5.41
N ARG A 5 21.26 -6.41 -4.45
CA ARG A 5 20.64 -5.70 -3.34
C ARG A 5 19.99 -4.46 -3.96
N LYS A 6 18.70 -4.55 -4.30
CA LYS A 6 17.90 -3.35 -4.61
C LYS A 6 18.14 -2.34 -3.50
N ASN A 7 18.40 -1.10 -3.88
CA ASN A 7 18.53 0.01 -2.94
C ASN A 7 17.19 0.13 -2.18
N VAL A 8 17.08 -0.51 -1.02
CA VAL A 8 15.89 -0.42 -0.18
C VAL A 8 16.03 0.89 0.59
N ASN A 9 15.75 2.00 -0.10
CA ASN A 9 15.58 3.27 0.58
C ASN A 9 14.42 3.09 1.56
N ARG A 10 14.67 3.14 2.88
CA ARG A 10 13.63 3.03 3.93
C ARG A 10 13.14 4.41 4.39
N GLY A 11 13.69 5.48 3.82
CA GLY A 11 13.33 6.86 4.15
C GLY A 11 11.86 7.18 3.90
N PHE A 12 11.22 6.50 2.93
CA PHE A 12 9.79 6.68 2.62
C PHE A 12 8.87 6.45 3.82
N LYS A 13 9.27 5.61 4.79
CA LYS A 13 8.47 5.37 5.99
C LYS A 13 8.28 6.62 6.86
N LYS A 14 9.15 7.63 6.69
CA LYS A 14 9.06 8.92 7.39
C LYS A 14 8.15 9.93 6.66
N LEU A 15 7.77 9.65 5.41
CA LEU A 15 6.90 10.55 4.65
C LEU A 15 5.48 10.48 5.20
N LEU A 16 4.91 11.63 5.56
CA LEU A 16 3.53 11.72 6.02
C LEU A 16 2.57 11.09 5.01
N VAL A 17 2.72 11.41 3.72
CA VAL A 17 1.88 10.83 2.65
C VAL A 17 1.94 9.30 2.57
N TRP A 18 3.07 8.68 2.92
CA TRP A 18 3.16 7.22 2.97
C TRP A 18 2.42 6.65 4.18
N GLN A 19 2.55 7.30 5.33
CA GLN A 19 1.84 6.92 6.57
C GLN A 19 0.33 7.09 6.42
N ASP A 20 -0.11 8.18 5.78
CA ASP A 20 -1.51 8.43 5.44
C ASP A 20 -2.05 7.36 4.48
N ALA A 21 -1.27 6.97 3.48
CA ALA A 21 -1.65 5.89 2.56
C ALA A 21 -1.78 4.53 3.27
N VAL A 22 -0.94 4.23 4.27
CA VAL A 22 -1.09 3.03 5.12
C VAL A 22 -2.35 3.13 5.97
N SER A 23 -2.61 4.29 6.57
CA SER A 23 -3.82 4.54 7.36
C SER A 23 -5.09 4.39 6.52
N LEU A 24 -5.08 4.85 5.27
CA LEU A 24 -6.16 4.64 4.31
C LEU A 24 -6.40 3.16 4.02
N TYR A 25 -5.34 2.35 3.86
CA TYR A 25 -5.47 0.90 3.69
C TYR A 25 -6.14 0.24 4.91
N VAL A 26 -5.73 0.63 6.13
CA VAL A 26 -6.35 0.12 7.36
C VAL A 26 -7.83 0.48 7.41
N LEU A 27 -8.17 1.75 7.16
CA LEU A 27 -9.57 2.21 7.13
C LEU A 27 -10.39 1.47 6.06
N ALA A 28 -9.83 1.27 4.86
CA ALA A 28 -10.48 0.51 3.80
C ALA A 28 -10.77 -0.93 4.24
N PHE A 29 -9.82 -1.59 4.92
CA PHE A 29 -10.03 -2.94 5.44
C PHE A 29 -11.12 -2.97 6.53
N GLU A 30 -11.14 -2.01 7.44
CA GLU A 30 -12.13 -1.93 8.52
C GLU A 30 -13.57 -1.71 8.04
N ILE A 31 -13.73 -0.98 6.93
CA ILE A 31 -15.02 -0.69 6.30
C ILE A 31 -15.41 -1.85 5.37
N PHE A 32 -14.59 -2.15 4.35
CA PHE A 32 -14.94 -3.09 3.30
C PHE A 32 -14.81 -4.55 3.74
N GLY A 33 -13.98 -4.86 4.74
CA GLY A 33 -13.86 -6.22 5.30
C GLY A 33 -15.14 -6.73 5.94
N LYS A 34 -16.09 -5.84 6.27
CA LYS A 34 -17.40 -6.15 6.85
C LYS A 34 -18.52 -6.25 5.79
N PHE A 35 -18.19 -6.05 4.52
CA PHE A 35 -19.20 -6.09 3.46
C PHE A 35 -19.76 -7.51 3.28
N PRO A 36 -21.03 -7.61 2.85
CA PRO A 36 -21.66 -8.90 2.62
C PRO A 36 -20.98 -9.64 1.46
N PHE A 37 -21.15 -10.96 1.42
CA PHE A 37 -20.43 -11.84 0.48
C PHE A 37 -20.66 -11.47 -0.98
N GLU A 38 -21.85 -11.00 -1.33
CA GLU A 38 -22.26 -10.54 -2.65
C GLU A 38 -21.36 -9.40 -3.16
N LEU A 39 -20.80 -8.61 -2.25
CA LEU A 39 -19.91 -7.49 -2.55
C LEU A 39 -18.42 -7.82 -2.34
N LYS A 40 -18.07 -9.08 -2.04
CA LYS A 40 -16.70 -9.50 -1.70
C LYS A 40 -15.67 -9.11 -2.76
N LYS A 41 -16.02 -9.20 -4.05
CA LYS A 41 -15.13 -8.80 -5.15
C LYS A 41 -14.84 -7.29 -5.13
N ILE A 42 -15.88 -6.48 -4.89
CA ILE A 42 -15.75 -5.01 -4.82
C ILE A 42 -14.95 -4.61 -3.58
N ALA A 43 -15.23 -5.24 -2.44
CA ALA A 43 -14.49 -5.05 -1.21
C ALA A 43 -13.00 -5.37 -1.38
N ALA A 44 -12.68 -6.55 -1.94
CA ALA A 44 -11.30 -6.97 -2.19
C ALA A 44 -10.56 -5.99 -3.12
N ASN A 45 -11.17 -5.61 -4.25
CA ASN A 45 -10.58 -4.65 -5.18
C ASN A 45 -10.33 -3.28 -4.53
N SER A 46 -11.24 -2.83 -3.66
CA SER A 46 -11.12 -1.52 -2.98
C SER A 46 -9.98 -1.54 -1.96
N ILE A 47 -9.86 -2.63 -1.19
CA ILE A 47 -8.76 -2.84 -0.23
C ILE A 47 -7.41 -2.91 -0.98
N ASP A 48 -7.35 -3.67 -2.07
CA ASP A 48 -6.13 -3.80 -2.88
C ASP A 48 -5.72 -2.48 -3.53
N ALA A 49 -6.69 -1.68 -3.99
CA ALA A 49 -6.45 -0.35 -4.54
C ALA A 49 -5.85 0.57 -3.47
N ALA A 50 -6.43 0.61 -2.26
CA ALA A 50 -5.89 1.40 -1.14
C ALA A 50 -4.46 0.96 -0.78
N HIS A 51 -4.19 -0.34 -0.72
CA HIS A 51 -2.85 -0.87 -0.45
C HIS A 51 -1.86 -0.54 -1.57
N SER A 52 -2.31 -0.45 -2.83
CA SER A 52 -1.41 -0.15 -3.96
C SER A 52 -0.78 1.24 -3.86
N ILE A 53 -1.46 2.21 -3.23
CA ILE A 53 -0.97 3.59 -3.09
C ILE A 53 0.33 3.62 -2.27
N SER A 54 0.36 2.99 -1.10
CA SER A 54 1.55 2.97 -0.24
C SER A 54 2.73 2.23 -0.89
N ARG A 55 2.45 1.18 -1.69
CA ARG A 55 3.46 0.45 -2.47
C ARG A 55 4.02 1.30 -3.61
N ASN A 56 3.18 2.07 -4.30
CA ASN A 56 3.61 2.96 -5.38
C ASN A 56 4.46 4.11 -4.85
N ILE A 57 4.11 4.70 -3.70
CA ILE A 57 4.94 5.71 -3.03
C ILE A 57 6.31 5.12 -2.71
N TRP A 58 6.37 3.93 -2.10
CA TRP A 58 7.64 3.23 -1.85
C TRP A 58 8.45 3.07 -3.15
N LYS A 59 7.83 2.56 -4.21
CA LYS A 59 8.50 2.32 -5.50
C LYS A 59 9.13 3.60 -6.05
N VAL A 60 8.38 4.69 -6.14
CA VAL A 60 8.88 5.98 -6.67
C VAL A 60 10.03 6.52 -5.81
N THR A 61 9.93 6.42 -4.48
CA THR A 61 10.99 6.88 -3.57
C THR A 61 12.24 6.00 -3.55
N ALA A 62 12.12 4.74 -4.01
CA ALA A 62 13.24 3.81 -4.14
C ALA A 62 13.91 3.90 -5.52
N GLU A 63 13.19 4.34 -6.56
CA GLU A 63 13.71 4.54 -7.91
C GLU A 63 14.37 5.92 -8.10
N GLY A 64 13.96 6.93 -7.31
CA GLY A 64 14.56 8.27 -7.33
C GLY A 64 15.76 8.48 -6.40
N ALA A 65 16.35 7.42 -5.83
CA ALA A 65 17.38 7.46 -4.78
C ALA A 65 18.62 6.63 -5.08
#